data_AF-X0R6B8-F1
#
_entry.id   AF-X0R6B8-F1
#
_cell.length_a   1.000
_cell.length_b   1.000
_cell.length_c   1.000
_cell.angle_alpha   90.00
_cell.angle_beta   90.00
_cell.angle_gamma   90.00
#
_symmetry.space_group_name_H-M   'P 1'
#
loop_
_entity.id
_entity.type
_entity.pdbx_description
1 polymer ?
#
loop_
_entity_poly.entity_id
_entity_poly.type
_entity_poly.pdbx_seq_one_letter_code
_entity_poly.pdbx_strand_id
1 'polypeptide(L)'
;MAIHLLSAADRFANALHVPLYDETRALGQRQRAHDLVRSTVPPVDAGGLPVLLVGGLLSRSWLLKPLSEWFGLLNCRPAVAPVGFGVDCGERNTVRVLGALEELVLGAGRPALIVAHSRRGQFARACALRRPDLVHALITLGSPLNGLVGGIHPLVKAEAAAFGVAGTLGAPGLMRYGCLHGRCCRTL
;
A
#
# COMPACT_ATOMS: atom_id res chain seq x y z
N MET A 1 -11.67 -34.94 11.14
CA MET A 1 -10.32 -35.42 10.75
C MET A 1 -9.61 -34.50 9.75
N ALA A 2 -10.29 -33.94 8.74
CA ALA A 2 -9.70 -32.99 7.78
C ALA A 2 -9.19 -31.66 8.40
N ILE A 3 -9.84 -31.17 9.46
CA ILE A 3 -9.51 -29.89 10.13
C ILE A 3 -8.15 -29.93 10.85
N HIS A 4 -7.76 -31.08 11.41
CA HIS A 4 -6.48 -31.22 12.12
C HIS A 4 -5.28 -31.31 11.16
N LEU A 5 -5.44 -31.97 10.01
CA LEU A 5 -4.44 -32.06 8.95
C LEU A 5 -4.13 -30.70 8.33
N LEU A 6 -5.16 -29.88 8.09
CA LEU A 6 -5.00 -28.49 7.64
C LEU A 6 -4.21 -27.66 8.68
N SER A 7 -4.52 -27.81 9.98
CA SER A 7 -3.79 -27.09 11.04
C SER A 7 -2.31 -27.48 11.18
N ALA A 8 -1.97 -28.73 10.85
CA ALA A 8 -0.59 -29.22 10.93
C ALA A 8 0.23 -28.76 9.72
N ALA A 9 -0.36 -28.79 8.53
CA ALA A 9 0.22 -28.21 7.32
C ALA A 9 0.42 -26.69 7.46
N ASP A 10 -0.53 -25.99 8.09
CA ASP A 10 -0.45 -24.56 8.39
C ASP A 10 0.69 -24.22 9.35
N ARG A 11 0.86 -24.98 10.44
CA ARG A 11 1.98 -24.79 11.37
C ARG A 11 3.33 -25.05 10.70
N PHE A 12 3.39 -26.03 9.81
CA PHE A 12 4.61 -26.39 9.09
C PHE A 12 5.01 -25.33 8.05
N ALA A 13 4.05 -24.82 7.27
CA ALA A 13 4.29 -23.75 6.31
C ALA A 13 4.66 -22.41 6.97
N ASN A 14 4.06 -22.10 8.14
CA ASN A 14 4.44 -20.94 8.96
C ASN A 14 5.85 -21.08 9.55
N ALA A 15 6.20 -22.27 10.06
CA ALA A 15 7.54 -22.55 10.58
C ALA A 15 8.64 -22.47 9.51
N LEU A 16 8.30 -22.70 8.24
CA LEU A 16 9.19 -22.56 7.10
C LEU A 16 9.30 -21.11 6.59
N HIS A 17 8.55 -20.15 7.16
CA HIS A 17 8.48 -18.76 6.70
C HIS A 17 8.34 -18.65 5.17
N VAL A 18 7.48 -19.49 4.59
CA VAL A 18 7.29 -19.49 3.13
C VAL A 18 6.86 -18.07 2.71
N PRO A 19 7.62 -17.40 1.83
CA PRO A 19 7.55 -15.94 1.65
C PRO A 19 6.20 -15.37 1.16
N LEU A 20 5.21 -16.21 0.86
CA LEU A 20 3.84 -15.83 0.47
C LEU A 20 2.77 -16.46 1.39
N TYR A 21 3.15 -17.12 2.49
CA TYR A 21 2.21 -17.84 3.38
C TYR A 21 1.25 -16.89 4.09
N ASP A 22 1.76 -15.81 4.69
CA ASP A 22 0.91 -14.84 5.38
C ASP A 22 0.02 -14.07 4.39
N GLU A 23 0.46 -13.88 3.16
CA GLU A 23 -0.29 -13.20 2.11
C GLU A 23 -1.42 -14.09 1.55
N THR A 24 -1.14 -15.38 1.36
CA THR A 24 -2.17 -16.37 0.99
C THR A 24 -3.16 -16.62 2.11
N ARG A 25 -2.71 -16.61 3.38
CA ARG A 25 -3.58 -16.62 4.55
C ARG A 25 -4.44 -15.36 4.65
N ALA A 26 -3.89 -14.18 4.34
CA ALA A 26 -4.64 -12.93 4.30
C ALA A 26 -5.79 -12.98 3.26
N LEU A 27 -5.61 -13.65 2.13
CA LEU A 27 -6.69 -13.92 1.19
C LEU A 27 -7.79 -14.80 1.80
N GLY A 28 -7.42 -15.85 2.54
CA GLY A 28 -8.36 -16.71 3.26
C GLY A 28 -9.06 -16.04 4.45
N GLN A 29 -8.45 -14.98 5.01
CA GLN A 29 -9.00 -14.19 6.12
C GLN A 29 -9.79 -12.95 5.67
N ARG A 30 -9.82 -12.66 4.38
CA ARG A 30 -10.50 -11.49 3.81
C ARG A 30 -11.98 -11.40 4.22
N GLN A 31 -12.70 -12.52 4.14
CA GLN A 31 -14.12 -12.54 4.51
C GLN A 31 -14.27 -12.19 5.99
N ARG A 32 -13.42 -12.75 6.85
CA ARG A 32 -13.41 -12.42 8.28
C ARG A 32 -13.10 -10.95 8.54
N ALA A 33 -12.18 -10.35 7.79
CA ALA A 33 -11.89 -8.92 7.91
C ALA A 33 -13.11 -8.07 7.52
N HIS A 34 -13.81 -8.41 6.43
CA HIS A 34 -15.07 -7.75 6.06
C HIS A 34 -16.16 -7.94 7.13
N ASP A 35 -16.33 -9.15 7.63
CA ASP A 35 -17.34 -9.47 8.65
C ASP A 35 -17.05 -8.69 9.94
N LEU A 36 -15.79 -8.64 10.37
CA LEU A 36 -15.37 -7.86 11.54
C LEU A 36 -15.64 -6.37 11.37
N VAL A 37 -15.28 -5.79 10.21
CA VAL A 37 -15.55 -4.39 9.90
C VAL A 37 -17.04 -4.12 10.00
N ARG A 38 -17.88 -4.97 9.39
CA ARG A 38 -19.34 -4.80 9.38
C ARG A 38 -20.01 -5.01 10.73
N SER A 39 -19.46 -5.88 11.59
CA SER A 39 -19.98 -6.11 12.94
C SER A 39 -19.52 -5.04 13.94
N THR A 40 -18.59 -4.17 13.56
CA THR A 40 -18.06 -3.14 14.45
C THR A 40 -18.94 -1.90 14.43
N VAL A 41 -19.38 -1.45 15.61
CA VAL A 41 -19.96 -0.12 15.78
C VAL A 41 -18.81 0.89 15.85
N PRO A 42 -18.70 1.84 14.91
CA PRO A 42 -17.60 2.79 14.88
C PRO A 42 -17.64 3.67 16.15
N PRO A 43 -16.52 3.80 16.87
CA PRO A 43 -16.50 4.54 18.14
C PRO A 43 -16.49 6.07 17.95
N VAL A 44 -16.26 6.55 16.73
CA VAL A 44 -16.00 7.97 16.41
C VAL A 44 -16.59 8.31 15.04
N ASP A 45 -17.14 9.52 14.92
CA ASP A 45 -17.50 10.17 13.65
C ASP A 45 -16.37 11.14 13.24
N ALA A 46 -15.75 10.90 12.08
CA ALA A 46 -14.65 11.69 11.53
C ALA A 46 -15.12 12.88 10.66
N GLY A 47 -16.42 13.17 10.60
CA GLY A 47 -16.97 14.40 10.03
C GLY A 47 -16.66 14.60 8.55
N GLY A 48 -16.73 13.52 7.75
CA GLY A 48 -16.49 13.56 6.31
C GLY A 48 -15.02 13.70 5.92
N LEU A 49 -14.06 13.40 6.81
CA LEU A 49 -12.62 13.52 6.55
C LEU A 49 -12.24 12.84 5.21
N PRO A 50 -11.66 13.57 4.22
CA PRO A 50 -11.14 12.94 3.02
C PRO A 50 -9.95 12.04 3.34
N VAL A 51 -9.97 10.80 2.81
CA VAL A 51 -8.92 9.81 3.04
C VAL A 51 -8.41 9.27 1.70
N LEU A 52 -7.14 9.48 1.40
CA LEU A 52 -6.49 8.89 0.22
C LEU A 52 -5.79 7.57 0.59
N LEU A 53 -6.31 6.47 0.07
CA LEU A 53 -5.72 5.14 0.22
C LEU A 53 -4.72 4.87 -0.92
N VAL A 54 -3.48 4.54 -0.57
CA VAL A 54 -2.40 4.29 -1.53
C VAL A 54 -1.89 2.85 -1.36
N GLY A 55 -2.39 1.95 -2.21
CA GLY A 55 -2.13 0.50 -2.15
C GLY A 55 -0.78 0.08 -2.73
N GLY A 56 -0.15 -0.91 -2.08
CA GLY A 56 1.15 -1.51 -2.45
C GLY A 56 1.13 -2.42 -3.68
N LEU A 57 2.18 -3.24 -3.83
CA LEU A 57 2.31 -4.23 -4.90
C LEU A 57 1.07 -5.12 -4.96
N LEU A 58 0.50 -5.34 -6.15
CA LEU A 58 -0.74 -6.11 -6.38
C LEU A 58 -2.00 -5.59 -5.69
N SER A 59 -1.93 -4.49 -4.93
CA SER A 59 -3.08 -3.85 -4.29
C SER A 59 -3.94 -3.13 -5.32
N ARG A 60 -4.75 -3.89 -6.05
CA ARG A 60 -5.90 -3.32 -6.77
C ARG A 60 -6.91 -2.82 -5.73
N SER A 61 -7.85 -1.97 -6.17
CA SER A 61 -8.93 -1.41 -5.35
C SER A 61 -9.67 -2.43 -4.46
N TRP A 62 -9.74 -3.71 -4.86
CA TRP A 62 -10.38 -4.75 -4.05
C TRP A 62 -9.62 -5.12 -2.76
N LEU A 63 -8.29 -5.06 -2.73
CA LEU A 63 -7.48 -5.35 -1.52
C LEU A 63 -7.66 -4.27 -0.46
N LEU A 64 -7.93 -3.03 -0.89
CA LEU A 64 -8.20 -1.90 0.00
C LEU A 64 -9.66 -1.82 0.43
N LYS A 65 -10.55 -2.68 -0.09
CA LYS A 65 -11.99 -2.62 0.19
C LYS A 65 -12.35 -2.72 1.67
N PRO A 66 -11.80 -3.65 2.48
CA PRO A 66 -12.08 -3.66 3.92
C PRO A 66 -11.67 -2.37 4.62
N LEU A 67 -10.51 -1.81 4.23
CA LEU A 67 -10.01 -0.55 4.78
C LEU A 67 -10.87 0.64 4.36
N SER A 68 -11.31 0.67 3.10
CA SER A 68 -12.24 1.68 2.58
C SER A 68 -13.59 1.61 3.29
N GLU A 69 -14.10 0.40 3.54
CA GLU A 69 -15.35 0.20 4.30
C GLU A 69 -15.19 0.66 5.75
N TRP A 70 -14.07 0.33 6.39
CA TRP A 70 -13.75 0.79 7.74
C TRP A 70 -13.75 2.32 7.85
N PHE A 71 -13.09 3.01 6.92
CA PHE A 71 -13.13 4.47 6.88
C PHE A 71 -14.53 5.02 6.57
N GLY A 72 -15.31 4.34 5.73
CA GLY A 72 -16.71 4.69 5.51
C GLY A 72 -17.57 4.61 6.79
N LEU A 73 -17.35 3.59 7.63
CA LEU A 73 -18.02 3.47 8.93
C LEU A 73 -17.67 4.62 9.88
N LEU A 74 -16.43 5.12 9.83
CA LEU A 74 -16.00 6.29 10.60
C LEU A 74 -16.51 7.63 10.02
N ASN A 75 -17.43 7.61 9.05
CA ASN A 75 -17.88 8.80 8.31
C ASN A 75 -16.72 9.56 7.62
N CYS A 76 -15.69 8.85 7.15
CA CYS A 76 -14.70 9.42 6.24
C CYS A 76 -15.17 9.33 4.77
N ARG A 77 -14.48 10.05 3.88
CA ARG A 77 -14.64 9.98 2.42
C ARG A 77 -13.40 9.33 1.78
N PRO A 78 -13.31 7.99 1.75
CA PRO A 78 -12.16 7.29 1.19
C PRO A 78 -12.14 7.35 -0.34
N ALA A 79 -10.97 7.61 -0.91
CA ALA A 79 -10.65 7.49 -2.32
C ALA A 79 -9.37 6.65 -2.50
N VAL A 80 -9.24 5.98 -3.64
CA VAL A 80 -8.06 5.14 -3.93
C VAL A 80 -7.20 5.80 -5.00
N ALA A 81 -5.91 5.97 -4.71
CA ALA A 81 -4.98 6.57 -5.67
C ALA A 81 -4.78 5.68 -6.91
N PRO A 82 -4.75 6.23 -8.15
CA PRO A 82 -4.65 5.48 -9.40
C PRO A 82 -3.21 5.08 -9.73
N VAL A 83 -2.54 4.40 -8.81
CA VAL A 83 -1.10 4.14 -8.88
C VAL A 83 -0.74 2.77 -9.46
N GLY A 84 -1.73 1.99 -9.89
CA GLY A 84 -1.54 0.65 -10.47
C GLY A 84 -0.83 -0.33 -9.53
N PHE A 85 -0.07 -1.28 -10.10
CA PHE A 85 0.68 -2.29 -9.35
C PHE A 85 1.86 -1.73 -8.55
N GLY A 86 2.22 -0.47 -8.76
CA GLY A 86 3.25 0.17 -7.96
C GLY A 86 4.65 -0.30 -8.20
N VAL A 87 4.87 -0.98 -9.32
CA VAL A 87 6.17 -1.40 -9.84
C VAL A 87 6.85 -0.33 -10.70
N ASP A 88 6.15 0.75 -11.05
CA ASP A 88 6.68 1.86 -11.85
C ASP A 88 7.71 2.70 -11.06
N CYS A 89 8.39 3.63 -11.75
CA CYS A 89 9.31 4.61 -11.18
C CYS A 89 8.68 5.36 -10.00
N GLY A 90 9.47 5.57 -8.93
CA GLY A 90 8.99 6.23 -7.72
C GLY A 90 8.50 7.66 -7.95
N GLU A 91 9.20 8.45 -8.77
CA GLU A 91 8.79 9.83 -9.08
C GLU A 91 7.44 9.86 -9.81
N ARG A 92 7.26 9.03 -10.85
CA ARG A 92 5.98 8.94 -11.57
C ARG A 92 4.84 8.52 -10.66
N ASN A 93 5.08 7.57 -9.75
CA ASN A 93 4.07 7.21 -8.76
C ASN A 93 3.77 8.35 -7.78
N THR A 94 4.79 9.10 -7.36
CA THR A 94 4.62 10.26 -6.48
C THR A 94 3.75 11.32 -7.15
N VAL A 95 3.99 11.62 -8.43
CA VAL A 95 3.15 12.54 -9.21
C VAL A 95 1.69 12.05 -9.28
N ARG A 96 1.46 10.75 -9.50
CA ARG A 96 0.09 10.18 -9.52
C ARG A 96 -0.61 10.27 -8.16
N VAL A 97 0.12 10.03 -7.06
CA VAL A 97 -0.42 10.18 -5.69
C VAL A 97 -0.75 11.64 -5.42
N LEU A 98 0.14 12.55 -5.81
CA LEU A 98 -0.05 13.98 -5.58
C LEU A 98 -1.25 14.53 -6.36
N GLY A 99 -1.41 14.17 -7.64
CA GLY A 99 -2.57 14.59 -8.42
C GLY A 99 -3.89 14.08 -7.82
N ALA A 100 -3.94 12.82 -7.39
CA ALA A 100 -5.13 12.29 -6.70
C ALA A 100 -5.40 12.95 -5.35
N LEU A 101 -4.35 13.38 -4.63
CA LEU A 101 -4.48 14.15 -3.40
C LEU A 101 -5.05 15.54 -3.68
N GLU A 102 -4.56 16.22 -4.71
CA GLU A 102 -5.03 17.54 -5.12
C GLU A 102 -6.51 17.50 -5.51
N GLU A 103 -6.92 16.54 -6.34
CA GLU A 103 -8.32 16.34 -6.72
C GLU A 103 -9.22 16.08 -5.49
N LEU A 104 -8.77 15.21 -4.58
CA LEU A 104 -9.52 14.88 -3.38
C LEU A 104 -9.67 16.08 -2.44
N VAL A 105 -8.59 16.82 -2.20
CA VAL A 105 -8.59 18.01 -1.33
C VAL A 105 -9.42 19.13 -1.96
N LEU A 106 -9.33 19.33 -3.27
CA LEU A 106 -10.14 20.32 -3.99
C LEU A 106 -11.63 20.02 -3.84
N GLY A 107 -12.04 18.75 -4.02
CA GLY A 107 -13.45 18.35 -3.85
C GLY A 107 -13.94 18.39 -2.41
N ALA A 108 -13.05 18.22 -1.42
CA ALA A 108 -13.41 18.21 -0.01
C ALA A 108 -13.31 19.60 0.66
N GLY A 109 -12.56 20.54 0.07
CA GLY A 109 -12.29 21.87 0.64
C GLY A 109 -11.43 21.84 1.90
N ARG A 110 -10.72 20.74 2.18
CA ARG A 110 -9.87 20.57 3.36
C ARG A 110 -8.75 19.54 3.14
N PRO A 111 -7.61 19.63 3.86
CA PRO A 111 -6.52 18.67 3.77
C PRO A 111 -6.96 17.23 4.06
N ALA A 112 -6.31 16.26 3.41
CA ALA A 112 -6.68 14.85 3.49
C ALA A 112 -5.72 14.00 4.33
N LEU A 113 -6.25 12.93 4.93
CA LEU A 113 -5.45 11.86 5.52
C LEU A 113 -4.94 10.95 4.40
N ILE A 114 -3.64 10.66 4.38
CA ILE A 114 -3.08 9.65 3.47
C ILE A 114 -2.83 8.36 4.25
N VAL A 115 -3.30 7.23 3.74
CA VAL A 115 -2.98 5.90 4.28
C VAL A 115 -2.28 5.09 3.21
N ALA A 116 -1.00 4.79 3.42
CA ALA A 116 -0.15 4.19 2.42
C ALA A 116 0.43 2.84 2.88
N HIS A 117 0.38 1.83 2.02
CA HIS A 117 0.86 0.49 2.31
C HIS A 117 2.14 0.15 1.54
N SER A 118 3.06 -0.58 2.19
CA SER A 118 4.28 -1.09 1.57
C SER A 118 5.11 0.04 0.92
N ARG A 119 5.64 -0.16 -0.28
CA ARG A 119 6.44 0.84 -1.00
C ARG A 119 5.76 2.20 -1.17
N ARG A 120 4.42 2.25 -1.10
CA ARG A 120 3.68 3.51 -1.25
C ARG A 120 3.89 4.49 -0.12
N GLY A 121 4.28 4.04 1.06
CA GLY A 121 4.63 4.93 2.16
C GLY A 121 5.74 5.92 1.77
N GLN A 122 6.69 5.49 0.91
CA GLN A 122 7.76 6.35 0.40
C GLN A 122 7.21 7.46 -0.51
N PHE A 123 6.28 7.13 -1.40
CA PHE A 123 5.67 8.10 -2.32
C PHE A 123 4.74 9.07 -1.57
N ALA A 124 3.95 8.54 -0.63
CA ALA A 124 3.09 9.34 0.23
C ALA A 124 3.88 10.28 1.13
N ARG A 125 5.00 9.83 1.71
CA ARG A 125 5.93 10.67 2.46
C ARG A 125 6.49 11.80 1.60
N ALA A 126 6.90 11.50 0.37
CA ALA A 126 7.34 12.52 -0.58
C ALA A 126 6.25 13.56 -0.88
N CYS A 127 4.99 13.13 -1.04
CA CYS A 127 3.86 14.05 -1.22
C CYS A 127 3.65 14.94 0.01
N ALA A 128 3.67 14.36 1.22
CA ALA A 128 3.50 15.10 2.47
C ALA A 128 4.61 16.13 2.70
N LEU A 129 5.83 15.84 2.27
CA LEU A 129 6.95 16.80 2.32
C LEU A 129 6.82 17.90 1.27
N ARG A 130 6.35 17.57 0.05
CA ARG A 130 6.22 18.53 -1.06
C ARG A 130 5.02 19.47 -0.91
N ARG A 131 3.91 18.98 -0.37
CA ARG A 131 2.63 19.71 -0.21
C ARG A 131 2.03 19.46 1.17
N PRO A 132 2.70 19.89 2.25
CA PRO A 132 2.19 19.71 3.61
C PRO A 132 0.83 20.42 3.82
N ASP A 133 0.55 21.46 3.04
CA ASP A 133 -0.72 22.19 3.01
C ASP A 133 -1.92 21.31 2.60
N LEU A 134 -1.69 20.23 1.86
CA LEU A 134 -2.74 19.31 1.41
C LEU A 134 -2.92 18.11 2.34
N VAL A 135 -2.04 17.91 3.32
CA VAL A 135 -1.99 16.69 4.13
C VAL A 135 -2.39 16.99 5.56
N HIS A 136 -3.52 16.43 5.98
CA HIS A 136 -3.95 16.45 7.38
C HIS A 136 -3.07 15.54 8.24
N ALA A 137 -2.80 14.32 7.75
CA ALA A 137 -1.95 13.34 8.40
C ALA A 137 -1.47 12.28 7.40
N LEU A 138 -0.39 11.56 7.75
CA LEU A 138 0.14 10.43 7.00
C LEU A 138 0.23 9.20 7.90
N ILE A 139 -0.44 8.12 7.50
CA ILE A 139 -0.33 6.79 8.11
C ILE A 139 0.35 5.86 7.12
N THR A 140 1.43 5.21 7.56
CA THR A 140 2.15 4.21 6.76
C THR A 140 2.01 2.82 7.37
N LEU A 141 1.62 1.85 6.57
CA LEU A 141 1.41 0.45 6.97
C LEU A 141 2.51 -0.39 6.32
N GLY A 142 3.33 -1.08 7.13
CA GLY A 142 4.37 -1.99 6.63
C GLY A 142 5.30 -1.39 5.58
N SER A 143 5.60 -0.08 5.67
CA SER A 143 6.29 0.66 4.61
C SER A 143 7.80 0.73 4.83
N PRO A 144 8.65 0.42 3.83
CA PRO A 144 10.10 0.46 3.97
C PRO A 144 10.65 1.90 3.85
N LEU A 145 10.43 2.74 4.86
CA LEU A 145 10.78 4.17 4.79
C LEU A 145 12.29 4.45 4.80
N ASN A 146 13.08 3.61 5.49
CA ASN A 146 14.51 3.83 5.72
C ASN A 146 15.42 3.10 4.72
N GLY A 147 14.86 2.49 3.67
CA GLY A 147 15.64 1.82 2.63
C GLY A 147 14.84 0.76 1.90
N LEU A 148 14.90 0.79 0.56
CA LEU A 148 14.13 -0.10 -0.30
C LEU A 148 14.66 -1.54 -0.31
N VAL A 149 15.98 -1.71 -0.20
CA VAL A 149 16.66 -3.00 -0.48
C VAL A 149 17.41 -3.56 0.74
N GLY A 150 17.76 -2.73 1.73
CA GLY A 150 18.59 -3.14 2.86
C GLY A 150 17.93 -4.20 3.75
N GLY A 151 16.68 -3.94 4.17
CA GLY A 151 15.99 -4.74 5.19
C GLY A 151 14.84 -5.64 4.71
N ILE A 152 14.61 -5.77 3.39
CA ILE A 152 13.54 -6.63 2.85
C ILE A 152 14.02 -8.06 2.59
N HIS A 153 13.11 -9.03 2.60
CA HIS A 153 13.42 -10.44 2.39
C HIS A 153 14.11 -10.69 1.02
N PRO A 154 15.10 -11.60 0.91
CA PRO A 154 15.85 -11.85 -0.32
C PRO A 154 14.97 -12.13 -1.55
N LEU A 155 13.85 -12.84 -1.37
CA LEU A 155 12.92 -13.09 -2.48
C LEU A 155 12.30 -11.79 -3.02
N VAL A 156 11.88 -10.89 -2.14
CA VAL A 156 11.32 -9.58 -2.54
C VAL A 156 12.40 -8.73 -3.24
N LYS A 157 13.67 -8.87 -2.85
CA LYS A 157 14.79 -8.26 -3.58
C LYS A 157 14.93 -8.83 -5.00
N ALA A 158 14.84 -10.15 -5.15
CA ALA A 158 14.92 -10.82 -6.45
C ALA A 158 13.78 -10.39 -7.39
N GLU A 159 12.55 -10.30 -6.87
CA GLU A 159 11.41 -9.78 -7.62
C GLU A 159 11.60 -8.32 -8.04
N ALA A 160 12.03 -7.46 -7.11
CA ALA A 160 12.32 -6.07 -7.41
C ALA A 160 13.42 -5.93 -8.49
N ALA A 161 14.46 -6.76 -8.42
CA ALA A 161 15.52 -6.83 -9.43
C ALA A 161 14.98 -7.28 -10.79
N ALA A 162 14.12 -8.31 -10.84
CA ALA A 162 13.50 -8.80 -12.06
C ALA A 162 12.64 -7.71 -12.73
N PHE A 163 11.81 -7.00 -11.97
CA PHE A 163 11.06 -5.84 -12.48
C PHE A 163 12.00 -4.74 -13.00
N GLY A 164 13.09 -4.48 -12.27
CA GLY A 164 14.12 -3.52 -12.66
C GLY A 164 14.79 -3.87 -13.98
N VAL A 165 15.17 -5.14 -14.20
CA VAL A 165 15.74 -5.64 -15.45
C VAL A 165 14.74 -5.51 -16.59
N ALA A 166 13.51 -6.02 -16.41
CA ALA A 166 12.47 -5.95 -17.42
C ALA A 166 12.15 -4.49 -17.83
N GLY A 167 12.04 -3.57 -16.87
CA GLY A 167 11.83 -2.15 -17.16
C GLY A 167 13.05 -1.47 -17.82
N THR A 168 14.26 -1.97 -17.58
CA THR A 168 15.48 -1.49 -18.28
C THR A 168 15.51 -1.95 -19.73
N LEU A 169 14.99 -3.15 -20.02
CA LEU A 169 14.80 -3.70 -21.36
C LEU A 169 13.61 -3.08 -22.12
N GLY A 170 12.86 -2.16 -21.49
CA GLY A 170 11.81 -1.38 -22.15
C GLY A 170 10.38 -1.82 -21.84
N ALA A 171 10.15 -2.74 -20.90
CA ALA A 171 8.80 -3.10 -20.48
C ALA A 171 8.05 -1.87 -19.90
N PRO A 172 6.88 -1.50 -20.45
CA PRO A 172 6.19 -0.27 -20.06
C PRO A 172 5.64 -0.36 -18.63
N GLY A 173 5.62 0.77 -17.93
CA GLY A 173 5.06 0.87 -16.57
C GLY A 173 5.90 0.20 -15.48
N LEU A 174 7.09 -0.31 -15.80
CA LEU A 174 8.03 -0.85 -14.82
C LEU A 174 9.13 0.16 -14.46
N MET A 175 9.60 0.08 -13.22
CA MET A 175 10.82 0.73 -12.78
C MET A 175 12.02 0.17 -13.53
N ARG A 176 13.02 1.02 -13.76
CA ARG A 176 14.33 0.57 -14.28
C ARG A 176 15.17 0.04 -13.14
N TYR A 177 16.22 -0.71 -13.45
CA TYR A 177 17.16 -1.25 -12.46
C TYR A 177 17.82 -0.12 -11.65
N GLY A 178 18.06 1.02 -12.29
CA GLY A 178 18.52 2.24 -11.64
C GLY A 178 17.56 2.79 -10.58
N CYS A 179 16.28 2.40 -10.52
CA CYS A 179 15.38 2.81 -9.43
C CYS A 179 15.68 2.10 -8.10
N LEU A 180 16.46 1.01 -8.11
CA LEU A 180 16.85 0.30 -6.89
C LEU A 180 18.07 0.94 -6.21
N HIS A 181 18.91 1.65 -6.97
CA HIS A 181 20.23 2.14 -6.53
C HIS A 181 20.55 3.58 -6.98
N GLY A 182 19.62 4.24 -7.67
CA GLY A 182 19.85 5.48 -8.38
C GLY A 182 19.94 6.71 -7.47
N ARG A 183 20.62 7.75 -7.97
CA ARG A 183 20.74 9.06 -7.29
C ARG A 183 19.37 9.69 -6.99
N CYS A 184 18.37 9.51 -7.86
CA CYS A 184 17.03 10.05 -7.66
C CYS A 184 16.28 9.47 -6.44
N CYS A 185 16.70 8.31 -5.92
CA CYS A 185 16.10 7.66 -4.76
C CYS A 185 16.91 7.87 -3.46
N ARG A 186 18.02 8.63 -3.51
CA ARG A 186 18.87 8.90 -2.34
C ARG A 186 18.36 10.02 -1.43
N THR A 187 17.44 10.86 -1.91
CA THR A 187 16.98 12.09 -1.24
C THR A 187 15.48 12.07 -0.89
N LEU A 188 14.91 10.89 -0.63
CA LEU A 188 13.53 10.73 -0.14
C LEU A 188 13.46 10.46 1.36
#